data_AF-A0A4U5U1V4-F1
#
_entry.id   AF-A0A4U5U1V4-F1
#
_cell.length_a   1.000
_cell.length_b   1.000
_cell.length_c   1.000
_cell.angle_alpha   90.00
_cell.angle_beta   90.00
_cell.angle_gamma   90.00
#
_symmetry.space_group_name_H-M   'P 1'
#
loop_
_entity.id
_entity.type
_entity.pdbx_description
1 polymer ?
#
loop_
_entity_poly.entity_id
_entity_poly.type
_entity_poly.pdbx_seq_one_letter_code
_entity_poly.pdbx_strand_id
1 'polypeptide(L)'
;MVLISVDRYMAICDPLRYSVKVTQQIVALCVFLCWVCSVFYAVILLYDSLNHPGRYNSCIGECVVSITGAVDIVVGFIIPITVIVVLYMRVFAVAMSQARAIKSNISLERLKTVKVKRSEIKAARTLGILVVVFLICYCPYYCVALTGHAIMVGTSADVSMILLMYFNSCLNPVIYAIFYPWFKKAIRLIVTFQIIHPSSHDANIL
;
A
#
# COMPACT_ATOMS: atom_id res chain seq x y z
N MET A 1 2.63 -2.27 -0.30
CA MET A 1 2.29 -1.36 -1.42
C MET A 1 3.00 -1.69 -2.73
N VAL A 2 4.28 -2.07 -2.72
CA VAL A 2 5.04 -2.43 -3.94
C VAL A 2 4.37 -3.56 -4.74
N LEU A 3 4.07 -4.70 -4.10
CA LEU A 3 3.42 -5.84 -4.78
C LEU A 3 2.07 -5.47 -5.41
N ILE A 4 1.25 -4.68 -4.72
CA ILE A 4 -0.02 -4.18 -5.24
C ILE A 4 0.20 -3.30 -6.48
N SER A 5 1.27 -2.49 -6.49
CA SER A 5 1.64 -1.64 -7.63
C SER A 5 2.12 -2.47 -8.83
N VAL A 6 2.89 -3.54 -8.58
CA VAL A 6 3.32 -4.50 -9.60
C VAL A 6 2.14 -5.22 -10.22
N ASP A 7 1.23 -5.71 -9.37
CA ASP A 7 -0.01 -6.37 -9.79
C ASP A 7 -0.83 -5.48 -10.73
N ARG A 8 -1.06 -4.22 -10.36
CA ARG A 8 -1.73 -3.24 -11.23
C ARG A 8 -0.99 -2.96 -12.52
N TYR A 9 0.33 -2.81 -12.44
CA TYR A 9 1.17 -2.62 -13.61
C TYR A 9 0.99 -3.79 -14.59
N MET A 10 1.06 -5.03 -14.11
CA MET A 10 0.87 -6.22 -14.95
C MET A 10 -0.55 -6.29 -15.53
N ALA A 11 -1.58 -5.97 -14.75
CA ALA A 11 -2.97 -5.97 -15.22
C ALA A 11 -3.23 -4.95 -16.33
N ILE A 12 -2.64 -3.76 -16.25
CA ILE A 12 -2.90 -2.64 -17.17
C ILE A 12 -1.95 -2.66 -18.37
N CYS A 13 -0.67 -2.94 -18.14
CA CYS A 13 0.36 -2.91 -19.18
C CYS A 13 0.44 -4.22 -19.97
N ASP A 14 0.24 -5.37 -19.34
CA ASP A 14 0.40 -6.70 -19.95
C ASP A 14 -0.83 -7.63 -19.74
N PRO A 15 -2.05 -7.22 -20.14
CA PRO A 15 -3.29 -7.93 -19.81
C PRO A 15 -3.35 -9.38 -20.33
N LEU A 16 -2.75 -9.67 -21.50
CA LEU A 16 -2.74 -11.02 -22.09
C LEU A 16 -1.86 -12.00 -21.31
N ARG A 17 -0.80 -11.50 -20.68
CA ARG A 17 0.12 -12.31 -19.87
C ARG A 17 -0.29 -12.34 -18.40
N TYR A 18 -1.10 -11.38 -17.97
CA TYR A 18 -1.56 -11.27 -16.59
C TYR A 18 -2.27 -12.55 -16.11
N SER A 19 -3.24 -13.07 -16.87
CA SER A 19 -4.02 -14.26 -16.47
C SER A 19 -3.19 -15.54 -16.34
N VAL A 20 -2.09 -15.64 -17.09
CA VAL A 20 -1.18 -16.80 -17.06
C VAL A 20 -0.11 -16.64 -15.98
N LYS A 21 0.34 -15.39 -15.73
CA LYS A 21 1.43 -15.10 -14.77
C LYS A 21 0.95 -14.91 -13.34
N VAL A 22 -0.24 -14.35 -13.14
CA VAL A 22 -0.78 -14.00 -11.82
C VAL A 22 -1.81 -15.04 -11.41
N THR A 23 -1.35 -16.09 -10.73
CA THR A 23 -2.20 -17.14 -10.18
C THR A 23 -2.33 -16.98 -8.67
N GLN A 24 -3.40 -17.54 -8.09
CA GLN A 24 -3.63 -17.49 -6.64
C GLN A 24 -2.47 -18.09 -5.83
N GLN A 25 -1.85 -19.16 -6.33
CA GLN A 25 -0.69 -19.80 -5.69
C GLN A 25 0.53 -18.87 -5.68
N ILE A 26 0.81 -18.20 -6.80
CA ILE A 26 1.93 -17.25 -6.90
C ILE A 26 1.69 -16.05 -5.98
N VAL A 27 0.46 -15.52 -5.94
CA VAL A 27 0.11 -14.41 -5.03
C VAL A 27 0.28 -14.84 -3.57
N ALA A 28 -0.19 -16.03 -3.19
CA ALA A 28 -0.02 -16.56 -1.84
C ALA A 28 1.46 -16.71 -1.46
N LEU A 29 2.30 -17.22 -2.37
CA LEU A 29 3.74 -17.31 -2.18
C LEU A 29 4.38 -15.92 -2.01
N CYS A 30 4.04 -14.95 -2.86
CA CYS A 30 4.54 -13.57 -2.75
C CYS A 30 4.17 -12.92 -1.41
N VAL A 31 2.93 -13.13 -0.93
CA VAL A 31 2.49 -12.64 0.39
C VAL A 31 3.27 -13.32 1.50
N PHE A 32 3.42 -14.63 1.45
CA PHE A 32 4.21 -15.39 2.43
C PHE A 32 5.65 -14.90 2.51
N LEU A 33 6.34 -14.78 1.36
CA LEU A 33 7.70 -14.26 1.28
C LEU A 33 7.79 -12.83 1.81
N CYS A 34 6.80 -11.98 1.51
CA CYS A 34 6.74 -10.62 2.06
C CYS A 34 6.70 -10.63 3.59
N TRP A 35 5.91 -11.52 4.21
CA TRP A 35 5.86 -11.65 5.67
C TRP A 35 7.18 -12.16 6.25
N VAL A 36 7.79 -13.18 5.64
CA VAL A 36 9.09 -13.70 6.08
C VAL A 36 10.17 -12.61 6.03
N CYS A 37 10.25 -11.86 4.93
CA CYS A 37 11.17 -10.75 4.79
C CYS A 37 10.91 -9.65 5.84
N SER A 38 9.64 -9.32 6.12
CA SER A 38 9.29 -8.34 7.15
C SER A 38 9.71 -8.77 8.56
N VAL A 39 9.53 -10.05 8.91
CA VAL A 39 9.98 -10.59 10.21
C VAL A 39 11.50 -10.54 10.30
N PHE A 40 12.20 -11.01 9.27
CA PHE A 40 13.65 -10.97 9.23
C PHE A 40 14.20 -9.54 9.36
N TYR A 41 13.59 -8.60 8.63
CA TYR A 41 13.91 -7.18 8.71
C TYR A 41 13.68 -6.61 10.12
N ALA A 42 12.55 -6.92 10.75
CA ALA A 42 12.26 -6.48 12.12
C ALA A 42 13.28 -7.04 13.13
N VAL A 43 13.70 -8.29 12.98
CA VAL A 43 14.75 -8.90 13.82
C VAL A 43 16.08 -8.17 13.65
N ILE A 44 16.48 -7.85 12.42
CA ILE A 44 17.70 -7.07 12.16
C ILE A 44 17.63 -5.70 12.82
N LEU A 45 16.51 -4.98 12.63
CA LEU A 45 16.33 -3.65 13.21
C LEU A 45 16.40 -3.67 14.75
N LEU A 46 15.86 -4.71 15.37
CA LEU A 46 15.83 -4.85 16.83
C LEU A 46 17.07 -5.53 17.40
N TYR A 47 17.96 -6.09 16.58
CA TYR A 47 19.09 -6.91 17.01
C TYR A 47 19.97 -6.17 18.04
N ASP A 48 20.36 -4.93 17.76
CA ASP A 48 21.20 -4.14 18.67
C ASP A 48 20.50 -3.86 20.01
N SER A 49 19.21 -3.52 19.95
CA SER A 49 18.39 -3.26 21.14
C SER A 49 18.14 -4.51 21.99
N LEU A 50 18.02 -5.69 21.36
CA LEU A 50 17.84 -6.96 22.04
C LEU A 50 19.13 -7.48 22.70
N ASN A 51 20.30 -7.19 22.12
CA ASN A 51 21.59 -7.63 22.69
C ASN A 51 22.08 -6.74 23.84
N HIS A 52 21.57 -5.52 23.96
CA HIS A 52 21.96 -4.58 25.02
C HIS A 52 20.76 -4.11 25.86
N PRO A 53 20.07 -5.03 26.57
CA PRO A 53 18.96 -4.67 27.43
C PRO A 53 19.45 -3.70 28.54
N GLY A 54 18.81 -2.54 28.67
CA GLY A 54 19.12 -1.54 29.69
C GLY A 54 20.10 -0.44 29.29
N ARG A 55 20.57 -0.40 28.02
CA ARG A 55 21.37 0.72 27.49
C ARG A 55 20.62 2.06 27.54
N TYR A 56 19.29 2.01 27.52
CA TYR A 56 18.40 3.16 27.59
C TYR A 56 17.42 3.01 28.77
N ASN A 57 17.93 2.99 29.99
CA ASN A 57 17.11 3.04 31.20
C ASN A 57 16.77 4.50 31.55
N SER A 58 15.70 5.03 30.97
CA SER A 58 15.12 6.31 31.38
C SER A 58 14.04 6.08 32.44
N CYS A 59 14.11 6.79 33.57
CA CYS A 59 13.03 6.80 34.58
C CYS A 59 11.69 7.35 34.05
N ILE A 60 11.69 7.95 32.85
CA ILE A 60 10.51 8.55 32.22
C ILE A 60 9.78 7.54 31.30
N GLY A 61 10.33 6.34 31.09
CA GLY A 61 9.70 5.31 30.25
C GLY A 61 9.89 5.54 28.74
N GLU A 62 10.92 6.28 28.34
CA GLU A 62 11.27 6.48 26.93
C GLU A 62 11.77 5.17 26.32
N CYS A 63 11.05 4.65 25.32
CA CYS A 63 11.48 3.50 24.55
C CYS A 63 12.44 3.99 23.45
N VAL A 64 13.73 3.97 23.75
CA VAL A 64 14.76 4.36 22.77
C VAL A 64 15.14 3.13 21.95
N VAL A 65 14.70 3.12 20.69
CA VAL A 65 15.14 2.13 19.70
C VAL A 65 16.20 2.78 18.82
N SER A 66 17.46 2.35 18.98
CA SER A 66 18.54 2.79 18.09
C SER A 66 18.45 2.03 16.78
N ILE A 67 17.66 2.57 15.85
CA ILE A 67 17.58 2.06 14.49
C ILE A 67 18.84 2.51 13.75
N THR A 68 19.49 1.62 12.99
CA THR A 68 20.48 2.02 11.98
C THR A 68 19.77 2.84 10.89
N GLY A 69 19.60 4.15 11.14
CA GLY A 69 18.68 5.01 10.40
C GLY A 69 18.89 4.97 8.89
N ALA A 70 20.14 4.89 8.42
CA ALA A 70 20.45 4.83 7.00
C ALA A 70 19.88 3.58 6.29
N VAL A 71 19.99 2.40 6.92
CA VAL A 71 19.47 1.15 6.34
C VAL A 71 17.94 1.18 6.32
N ASP A 72 17.32 1.69 7.39
CA ASP A 72 15.86 1.77 7.47
C ASP A 72 15.24 2.76 6.49
N ILE A 73 15.89 3.91 6.30
CA ILE A 73 15.49 4.89 5.28
C ILE A 73 15.55 4.26 3.88
N VAL A 74 16.65 3.57 3.56
CA VAL A 74 16.85 3.01 2.22
C VAL A 74 15.86 1.88 1.94
N VAL A 75 15.74 0.92 2.86
CA VAL A 75 14.93 -0.29 2.67
C VAL A 75 13.44 -0.01 2.92
N GLY A 76 13.11 0.77 3.94
CA GLY A 76 11.74 1.07 4.36
C GLY A 76 11.05 2.17 3.54
N PHE A 77 11.82 3.13 2.99
CA PHE A 77 11.24 4.29 2.31
C PHE A 77 11.71 4.45 0.86
N ILE A 78 13.01 4.62 0.63
CA ILE A 78 13.56 5.03 -0.68
C ILE A 78 13.34 3.96 -1.76
N ILE A 79 13.70 2.70 -1.51
CA ILE A 79 13.50 1.64 -2.49
C ILE A 79 12.00 1.44 -2.80
N PRO A 80 11.10 1.29 -1.79
CA PRO A 80 9.68 1.15 -2.03
C PRO A 80 9.06 2.32 -2.80
N ILE A 81 9.34 3.57 -2.42
CA ILE A 81 8.75 4.75 -3.08
C ILE A 81 9.21 4.85 -4.53
N THR A 82 10.50 4.65 -4.81
CA THR A 82 11.04 4.73 -6.18
C THR A 82 10.37 3.68 -7.08
N VAL A 83 10.27 2.44 -6.62
CA VAL A 83 9.60 1.36 -7.38
C VAL A 83 8.14 1.71 -7.63
N ILE A 84 7.42 2.15 -6.60
CA ILE A 84 6.01 2.54 -6.71
C ILE A 84 5.83 3.65 -7.75
N VAL A 85 6.56 4.76 -7.61
CA VAL A 85 6.44 5.92 -8.51
C VAL A 85 6.72 5.52 -9.95
N VAL A 86 7.78 4.77 -10.22
CA VAL A 86 8.12 4.31 -11.58
C VAL A 86 7.00 3.46 -12.19
N LEU A 87 6.44 2.53 -11.42
CA LEU A 87 5.35 1.67 -11.89
C LEU A 87 4.09 2.49 -12.20
N TYR A 88 3.71 3.43 -11.34
CA TYR A 88 2.55 4.29 -11.57
C TYR A 88 2.73 5.24 -12.75
N MET A 89 3.92 5.79 -12.95
CA MET A 89 4.22 6.61 -14.13
C MET A 89 4.05 5.81 -15.42
N ARG A 90 4.51 4.54 -15.45
CA ARG A 90 4.29 3.63 -16.59
C ARG A 90 2.81 3.32 -16.82
N VAL A 91 2.07 3.04 -15.75
CA VAL A 91 0.62 2.80 -15.80
C VAL A 91 -0.11 4.02 -16.38
N PHE A 92 0.22 5.22 -15.89
CA PHE A 92 -0.37 6.46 -16.37
C PHE A 92 -0.04 6.73 -17.85
N ALA A 93 1.21 6.52 -18.26
CA ALA A 93 1.61 6.66 -19.66
C ALA A 93 0.83 5.73 -20.59
N VAL A 94 0.67 4.46 -20.21
CA VAL A 94 -0.14 3.49 -20.96
C VAL A 94 -1.60 3.92 -21.02
N ALA A 95 -2.19 4.34 -19.90
CA ALA A 95 -3.57 4.83 -19.86
C ALA A 95 -3.79 6.03 -20.80
N MET A 96 -2.85 6.99 -20.82
CA MET A 96 -2.92 8.17 -21.69
C MET A 96 -2.75 7.82 -23.17
N SER A 97 -1.85 6.89 -23.51
CA SER A 97 -1.69 6.41 -24.89
C SER A 97 -2.97 5.76 -25.42
N GLN A 98 -3.66 4.99 -24.57
CA GLN A 98 -4.91 4.32 -24.91
C GLN A 98 -6.07 5.31 -25.06
N ALA A 99 -6.18 6.32 -24.19
CA ALA A 99 -7.18 7.38 -24.31
C ALA A 99 -7.08 8.12 -25.65
N ARG A 100 -5.86 8.30 -26.17
CA ARG A 100 -5.62 8.88 -27.51
C ARG A 100 -6.05 7.93 -28.63
N ALA A 101 -5.76 6.63 -28.52
CA ALA A 101 -6.10 5.63 -29.54
C ALA A 101 -7.60 5.32 -29.66
N ILE A 102 -8.40 5.58 -28.62
CA ILE A 102 -9.86 5.34 -28.62
C ILE A 102 -10.61 6.37 -29.47
N LYS A 103 -10.03 7.56 -29.73
CA LYS A 103 -10.65 8.58 -30.59
C LYS A 103 -10.77 8.17 -32.07
N SER A 104 -10.13 7.07 -32.51
CA SER A 104 -10.21 6.57 -33.88
C SER A 104 -10.95 5.23 -33.94
N ASN A 105 -12.17 5.21 -34.50
CA ASN A 105 -13.02 4.07 -34.91
C ASN A 105 -13.15 2.87 -33.95
N ILE A 106 -14.35 2.69 -33.38
CA ILE A 106 -14.62 1.69 -32.34
C ILE A 106 -15.45 0.52 -32.91
N SER A 107 -14.89 -0.68 -32.90
CA SER A 107 -15.62 -1.95 -33.07
C SER A 107 -16.17 -2.45 -31.72
N LEU A 108 -17.18 -3.32 -31.73
CA LEU A 108 -17.85 -3.83 -30.52
C LEU A 108 -16.90 -4.57 -29.56
N GLU A 109 -15.94 -5.35 -30.07
CA GLU A 109 -14.88 -5.96 -29.26
C GLU A 109 -14.01 -4.92 -28.59
N ARG A 110 -13.61 -3.87 -29.33
CA ARG A 110 -12.80 -2.78 -28.80
C ARG A 110 -13.55 -2.02 -27.70
N LEU A 111 -14.88 -1.93 -27.78
CA LEU A 111 -15.72 -1.29 -26.76
C LEU A 111 -15.75 -2.08 -25.44
N LYS A 112 -15.79 -3.43 -25.50
CA LYS A 112 -15.64 -4.30 -24.31
C LYS A 112 -14.26 -4.15 -23.69
N THR A 113 -13.19 -4.18 -24.50
CA THR A 113 -11.82 -3.98 -24.03
C THR A 113 -11.62 -2.60 -23.39
N VAL A 114 -12.23 -1.55 -23.95
CA VAL A 114 -12.19 -0.19 -23.39
C VAL A 114 -12.92 -0.12 -22.04
N LYS A 115 -14.06 -0.80 -21.89
CA LYS A 115 -14.80 -0.83 -20.62
C LYS A 115 -14.00 -1.51 -19.50
N VAL A 116 -13.38 -2.66 -19.77
CA VAL A 116 -12.51 -3.37 -18.81
C VAL A 116 -11.29 -2.50 -18.46
N LYS A 117 -10.63 -1.89 -19.44
CA LYS A 117 -9.49 -1.00 -19.18
C LYS A 117 -9.87 0.24 -18.37
N ARG A 118 -11.08 0.79 -18.58
CA ARG A 118 -11.58 1.93 -17.79
C ARG A 118 -11.85 1.57 -16.34
N SER A 119 -12.34 0.37 -16.04
CA SER A 119 -12.45 -0.11 -14.65
C SER A 119 -11.09 -0.32 -14.00
N GLU A 120 -10.11 -0.84 -14.74
CA GLU A 120 -8.73 -0.97 -14.24
C GLU A 120 -8.08 0.38 -13.96
N ILE A 121 -8.27 1.38 -14.81
CA ILE A 121 -7.79 2.76 -14.57
C ILE A 121 -8.45 3.37 -13.32
N LYS A 122 -9.76 3.10 -13.12
CA LYS A 122 -10.46 3.56 -11.91
C LYS A 122 -9.88 2.90 -10.64
N ALA A 123 -9.55 1.62 -10.70
CA ALA A 123 -8.89 0.91 -9.60
C ALA A 123 -7.47 1.46 -9.34
N ALA A 124 -6.69 1.71 -10.39
CA ALA A 124 -5.35 2.31 -10.29
C ALA A 124 -5.38 3.71 -9.68
N ARG A 125 -6.43 4.52 -9.95
CA ARG A 125 -6.62 5.83 -9.31
C ARG A 125 -6.71 5.70 -7.79
N THR A 126 -7.49 4.74 -7.28
CA THR A 126 -7.61 4.56 -5.82
C THR A 126 -6.29 4.15 -5.19
N LEU A 127 -5.51 3.31 -5.86
CA LEU A 127 -4.20 2.91 -5.35
C LEU A 127 -3.19 4.07 -5.41
N GLY A 128 -3.29 4.95 -6.40
CA GLY A 128 -2.54 6.21 -6.40
C GLY A 128 -2.88 7.10 -5.19
N ILE A 129 -4.14 7.15 -4.77
CA ILE A 129 -4.55 7.84 -3.53
C ILE A 129 -3.90 7.19 -2.30
N LEU A 130 -3.89 5.86 -2.22
CA LEU A 130 -3.20 5.14 -1.13
C LEU A 130 -1.70 5.47 -1.08
N VAL A 131 -1.05 5.58 -2.23
CA VAL A 131 0.37 5.97 -2.30
C VAL A 131 0.55 7.39 -1.76
N VAL A 132 -0.25 8.36 -2.20
CA VAL A 132 -0.15 9.74 -1.70
C VAL A 132 -0.37 9.81 -0.19
N VAL A 133 -1.36 9.09 0.32
CA VAL A 133 -1.66 9.04 1.76
C VAL A 133 -0.50 8.40 2.53
N PHE A 134 0.03 7.28 2.04
CA PHE A 134 1.22 6.65 2.60
C PHE A 134 2.39 7.64 2.65
N LEU A 135 2.63 8.41 1.58
CA LEU A 135 3.69 9.42 1.58
C LEU A 135 3.45 10.54 2.59
N ILE A 136 2.24 11.08 2.69
CA ILE A 136 1.92 12.12 3.68
C ILE A 136 2.16 11.61 5.10
N CYS A 137 1.83 10.35 5.39
CA CYS A 137 1.98 9.77 6.72
C CYS A 137 3.42 9.41 7.08
N TYR A 138 4.22 8.91 6.12
CA TYR A 138 5.58 8.40 6.39
C TYR A 138 6.70 9.41 6.08
N CYS A 139 6.48 10.35 5.16
CA CYS A 139 7.50 11.33 4.76
C CYS A 139 8.01 12.18 5.93
N PRO A 140 7.17 12.74 6.83
CA PRO A 140 7.66 13.56 7.94
C PRO A 140 8.67 12.82 8.81
N TYR A 141 8.40 11.56 9.13
CA TYR A 141 9.29 10.69 9.91
C TYR A 141 10.63 10.47 9.20
N TYR A 142 10.60 10.02 7.94
CA TYR A 142 11.82 9.70 7.19
C TYR A 142 12.66 10.94 6.83
N CYS A 143 12.03 12.10 6.64
CA CYS A 143 12.74 13.37 6.44
C CYS A 143 13.56 13.77 7.65
N VAL A 144 13.05 13.57 8.87
CA VAL A 144 13.82 13.81 10.09
C VAL A 144 14.93 12.78 10.25
N ALA A 145 14.64 11.50 9.99
CA ALA A 145 15.65 10.44 10.03
C ALA A 145 16.84 10.72 9.08
N LEU A 146 16.59 11.33 7.90
CA LEU A 146 17.61 11.73 6.93
C LEU A 146 18.59 12.79 7.45
N THR A 147 18.21 13.58 8.45
CA THR A 147 19.10 14.60 9.04
C THR A 147 20.17 14.01 9.96
N GLY A 148 20.16 12.69 10.19
CA GLY A 148 21.10 12.02 11.09
C GLY A 148 20.75 12.20 12.57
N HIS A 149 19.61 12.82 12.89
CA HIS A 149 19.07 12.79 14.25
C HIS A 149 18.74 11.35 14.62
N ALA A 150 19.40 10.82 15.65
CA ALA A 150 18.93 9.63 16.33
C ALA A 150 17.55 9.97 16.90
N ILE A 151 16.50 9.30 16.40
CA ILE A 151 15.13 9.53 16.84
C ILE A 151 15.01 8.94 18.25
N MET A 152 15.30 9.76 19.24
CA MET A 152 15.01 9.47 20.63
C MET A 152 13.51 9.70 20.79
N VAL A 153 12.75 8.65 21.11
CA VAL A 153 11.32 8.80 21.42
C VAL A 153 11.20 9.50 22.77
N GLY A 154 11.30 10.83 22.75
CA GLY A 154 11.30 11.66 23.95
C GLY A 154 10.68 13.04 23.76
N THR A 155 10.62 13.57 22.53
CA THR A 155 9.97 14.86 22.26
C THR A 155 8.52 14.70 21.81
N SER A 156 7.69 15.72 22.06
CA SER A 156 6.31 15.77 21.58
C SER A 156 6.20 15.73 20.05
N ALA A 157 7.22 16.20 19.33
CA ALA A 157 7.31 16.14 17.87
C ALA A 157 7.50 14.70 17.38
N ASP A 158 8.40 13.93 18.00
CA ASP A 158 8.66 12.52 17.63
C ASP A 158 7.43 11.65 17.84
N VAL A 159 6.76 11.83 18.99
CA VAL A 159 5.49 11.13 19.30
C VAL A 159 4.42 11.47 18.26
N SER A 160 4.31 12.73 17.86
CA SER A 160 3.34 13.17 16.84
C SER A 160 3.62 12.56 15.47
N MET A 161 4.89 12.44 15.06
CA MET A 161 5.28 11.81 13.80
C MET A 161 5.01 10.31 13.80
N ILE A 162 5.32 9.63 14.90
CA ILE A 162 5.01 8.20 15.08
C ILE A 162 3.49 7.97 15.03
N LEU A 163 2.70 8.83 15.69
CA LEU A 163 1.25 8.76 15.65
C LEU A 163 0.71 8.92 14.22
N LEU A 164 1.24 9.89 13.47
CA LEU A 164 0.87 10.11 12.07
C LEU A 164 1.22 8.91 11.18
N MET A 165 2.37 8.26 11.41
CA MET A 165 2.76 7.05 10.73
C MET A 165 1.77 5.91 10.99
N TYR A 166 1.37 5.69 12.26
CA TYR A 166 0.36 4.68 12.61
C TYR A 166 -1.03 5.00 12.06
N PHE A 167 -1.38 6.29 11.98
CA PHE A 167 -2.66 6.73 11.43
C PHE A 167 -2.87 6.31 9.97
N ASN A 168 -1.79 6.08 9.20
CA ASN A 168 -1.87 5.51 7.84
C ASN A 168 -2.70 4.20 7.80
N SER A 169 -2.56 3.35 8.81
CA SER A 169 -3.30 2.08 8.88
C SER A 169 -4.81 2.31 8.95
N CYS A 170 -5.24 3.34 9.68
CA CYS A 170 -6.65 3.73 9.83
C CYS A 170 -7.25 4.30 8.55
N LEU A 171 -6.43 4.92 7.70
CA LEU A 171 -6.89 5.53 6.45
C LEU A 171 -7.23 4.48 5.38
N ASN A 172 -6.62 3.29 5.41
CA ASN A 172 -6.86 2.27 4.38
C ASN A 172 -8.35 1.85 4.27
N PRO A 173 -9.04 1.43 5.36
CA PRO A 173 -10.48 1.12 5.28
C PRO A 173 -11.34 2.30 4.84
N VAL A 174 -11.02 3.53 5.28
CA VAL A 174 -11.75 4.75 4.91
C VAL A 174 -11.65 5.01 3.41
N ILE A 175 -10.44 4.93 2.86
CA ILE A 175 -10.19 5.08 1.43
C ILE A 175 -10.93 4.00 0.64
N TYR A 176 -10.90 2.74 1.11
CA TYR A 176 -11.66 1.67 0.46
C TYR A 176 -13.18 1.93 0.47
N ALA A 177 -13.74 2.37 1.61
CA ALA A 177 -15.17 2.68 1.72
C ALA A 177 -15.62 3.86 0.84
N ILE A 178 -14.75 4.82 0.58
CA ILE A 178 -15.07 5.98 -0.28
C ILE A 178 -14.97 5.61 -1.76
N PHE A 179 -13.90 4.91 -2.16
CA PHE A 179 -13.53 4.77 -3.56
C PHE A 179 -13.89 3.41 -4.20
N TYR A 180 -14.11 2.35 -3.41
CA TYR A 180 -14.52 1.03 -3.91
C TYR A 180 -16.03 0.80 -3.69
N PRO A 181 -16.86 0.81 -4.75
CA PRO A 181 -18.31 0.64 -4.61
C PRO A 181 -18.72 -0.69 -3.96
N TRP A 182 -18.04 -1.78 -4.31
CA TRP A 182 -18.29 -3.10 -3.72
C TRP A 182 -17.94 -3.13 -2.23
N PHE A 183 -16.83 -2.50 -1.83
CA PHE A 183 -16.41 -2.40 -0.42
C PHE A 183 -17.39 -1.54 0.38
N LYS A 184 -17.86 -0.44 -0.20
CA LYS A 184 -18.93 0.39 0.39
C LYS A 184 -20.22 -0.41 0.61
N LYS A 185 -20.60 -1.26 -0.35
CA LYS A 185 -21.77 -2.15 -0.23
C LYS A 185 -21.56 -3.18 0.87
N ALA A 186 -20.39 -3.81 0.93
CA ALA A 186 -20.04 -4.77 1.98
C ALA A 186 -20.09 -4.12 3.38
N ILE A 187 -19.46 -2.96 3.57
CA ILE A 187 -19.50 -2.23 4.85
C ILE A 187 -20.93 -1.86 5.24
N ARG A 188 -21.77 -1.44 4.28
CA ARG A 188 -23.18 -1.16 4.56
C ARG A 188 -23.88 -2.41 5.08
N LEU A 189 -23.73 -3.56 4.43
CA LEU A 189 -24.33 -4.82 4.87
C LEU A 189 -23.86 -5.25 6.27
N ILE A 190 -22.58 -5.05 6.58
CA ILE A 190 -22.00 -5.35 7.89
C ILE A 190 -22.60 -4.45 8.97
N VAL A 191 -22.62 -3.13 8.73
CA VAL A 191 -23.09 -2.14 9.72
C VAL A 191 -24.62 -2.19 9.91
N THR A 192 -25.38 -2.54 8.87
CA THR A 192 -26.84 -2.73 8.99
C THR A 192 -27.23 -4.13 9.48
N PHE A 193 -26.26 -4.96 9.88
CA PHE A 193 -26.45 -6.34 10.33
C PHE A 193 -27.19 -7.24 9.32
N GLN A 194 -27.25 -6.84 8.04
CA GLN A 194 -27.89 -7.62 6.98
C GLN A 194 -27.13 -8.90 6.64
N ILE A 195 -25.85 -9.00 7.05
CA ILE A 195 -25.06 -10.25 6.96
C ILE A 195 -25.65 -11.41 7.77
N ILE A 196 -26.42 -11.12 8.84
CA ILE A 196 -27.00 -12.13 9.73
C ILE A 196 -28.30 -12.70 9.15
N HIS A 197 -28.92 -12.00 8.18
CA HIS A 197 -30.16 -12.45 7.59
C HIS A 197 -29.95 -13.75 6.78
N PRO A 198 -30.84 -14.75 6.84
CA PRO A 198 -30.67 -16.03 6.13
C PRO A 198 -30.49 -15.90 4.61
N SER A 199 -31.04 -14.83 4.02
CA SER A 199 -30.90 -14.50 2.59
C SER A 199 -29.63 -13.70 2.25
N SER A 200 -28.71 -13.50 3.19
CA SER A 200 -27.47 -12.75 2.97
C SER A 200 -26.50 -13.45 2.01
N HIS A 201 -26.60 -14.78 1.89
CA HIS A 201 -25.79 -15.58 0.96
C HIS A 201 -26.06 -15.26 -0.52
N ASP A 202 -27.25 -14.75 -0.85
CA ASP A 202 -27.65 -14.34 -2.21
C ASP A 202 -27.27 -12.89 -2.55
N ALA A 203 -26.70 -12.14 -1.59
CA ALA A 203 -26.39 -10.73 -1.78
C ALA A 203 -25.26 -10.56 -2.81
N ASN A 204 -25.59 -10.04 -4.00
CA ASN A 204 -24.58 -9.72 -5.00
C ASN A 204 -23.76 -8.49 -4.60
N ILE A 205 -22.48 -8.67 -4.22
CA ILE A 205 -21.58 -7.59 -3.76
C ILE A 205 -20.77 -6.97 -4.92
N LEU A 206 -20.68 -7.64 -6.07
CA LEU A 206 -19.87 -7.23 -7.24
C LEU A 206 -20.63 -6.38 -8.27
#